data_AF-A0AAP2GXA9-F1
#
_entry.id   AF-A0AAP2GXA9-F1
#
_cell.length_a   1.000
_cell.length_b   1.000
_cell.length_c   1.000
_cell.angle_alpha   90.00
_cell.angle_beta   90.00
_cell.angle_gamma   90.00
#
_symmetry.space_group_name_H-M   'P 1'
#
loop_
_entity.id
_entity.type
_entity.pdbx_description
1 polymer ?
#
loop_
_entity_poly.entity_id
_entity_poly.type
_entity_poly.pdbx_seq_one_letter_code
_entity_poly.pdbx_strand_id
1 'polypeptide(L)' 'MDIDKFKVINDIYGVRGGDKALIYVAELIQKNIGSNGICCRMYADVFCIFYESYSDRDIHKVIYKIKNSLNRKKFEYM' A
#
# COMPACT_ATOMS: atom_id res chain seq x y z
N MET A 1 3.86 -6.61 2.59
CA MET A 1 2.45 -6.22 2.35
C MET A 1 2.09 -6.61 0.93
N ASP A 2 0.88 -7.10 0.69
CA ASP A 2 0.42 -7.64 -0.60
C ASP A 2 -0.95 -7.04 -0.94
N ILE A 3 -1.30 -6.94 -2.23
CA ILE A 3 -2.60 -6.42 -2.67
C ILE A 3 -3.52 -7.61 -3.00
N ASP A 4 -4.49 -7.85 -2.12
CA ASP A 4 -5.45 -8.92 -2.32
C ASP A 4 -6.11 -8.84 -3.72
N LYS A 5 -6.01 -9.94 -4.48
CA LYS A 5 -6.61 -10.09 -5.81
C LYS A 5 -6.06 -9.11 -6.87
N PHE A 6 -4.80 -8.71 -6.80
CA PHE A 6 -4.20 -7.82 -7.81
C PHE A 6 -4.35 -8.33 -9.26
N LYS A 7 -4.27 -9.65 -9.49
CA LYS A 7 -4.52 -10.22 -10.82
C LYS A 7 -5.92 -9.90 -11.35
N VAL A 8 -6.94 -9.91 -10.49
CA VAL A 8 -8.32 -9.56 -10.88
C VAL A 8 -8.41 -8.10 -11.33
N ILE A 9 -7.65 -7.19 -10.68
CA ILE A 9 -7.56 -5.80 -11.11
C ILE A 9 -6.98 -5.72 -12.53
N ASN A 10 -5.89 -6.45 -12.81
CA ASN A 10 -5.31 -6.53 -14.15
C ASN A 10 -6.27 -7.12 -15.18
N ASP A 11 -7.02 -8.16 -14.81
CA ASP A 11 -7.92 -8.86 -15.73
C ASP A 11 -9.13 -7.98 -16.09
N ILE A 12 -9.65 -7.18 -15.16
CA ILE A 12 -10.82 -6.31 -15.39
C ILE A 12 -10.42 -4.97 -16.03
N TYR A 13 -9.30 -4.38 -15.60
CA TYR A 13 -8.93 -3.00 -15.93
C TYR A 13 -7.66 -2.89 -16.78
N GLY A 14 -7.10 -4.01 -17.18
CA GLY A 14 -5.85 -4.11 -17.92
C GLY A 14 -4.63 -3.75 -17.09
N VAL A 15 -3.45 -3.94 -17.68
CA VAL A 15 -2.14 -3.64 -17.06
C VAL A 15 -2.08 -2.19 -16.55
N ARG A 16 -2.62 -1.23 -17.30
CA ARG A 16 -2.68 0.17 -16.89
C ARG A 16 -3.52 0.40 -15.63
N GLY A 17 -4.58 -0.38 -15.43
CA GLY A 17 -5.39 -0.35 -14.21
C GLY A 17 -4.60 -0.88 -13.01
N GLY A 18 -3.86 -1.98 -13.21
CA GLY A 18 -2.91 -2.49 -12.22
C GLY A 18 -1.82 -1.50 -11.85
N ASP A 19 -1.21 -0.83 -12.83
CA ASP A 19 -0.19 0.20 -12.59
C ASP A 19 -0.74 1.34 -11.72
N LYS A 20 -1.95 1.81 -12.01
CA LYS A 20 -2.63 2.82 -11.19
C LYS A 20 -2.89 2.32 -9.77
N ALA A 21 -3.31 1.07 -9.59
CA ALA A 21 -3.50 0.47 -8.28
C ALA A 21 -2.19 0.40 -7.47
N LEU A 22 -1.08 0.02 -8.12
CA LEU A 22 0.24 -0.02 -7.48
C LEU A 22 0.71 1.36 -7.05
N ILE A 23 0.57 2.37 -7.91
CA ILE A 23 0.91 3.77 -7.59
C ILE A 23 0.08 4.25 -6.40
N TYR A 24 -1.22 4.04 -6.44
CA TYR A 24 -2.13 4.43 -5.37
C TYR A 24 -1.76 3.80 -4.02
N VAL A 25 -1.47 2.49 -4.00
CA VAL A 25 -1.06 1.80 -2.78
C VAL A 25 0.28 2.33 -2.28
N ALA A 26 1.26 2.55 -3.16
CA ALA A 26 2.55 3.11 -2.79
C ALA A 26 2.42 4.51 -2.15
N GLU A 27 1.64 5.40 -2.76
CA GLU A 27 1.38 6.75 -2.25
C GLU A 27 0.68 6.71 -0.89
N LEU A 28 -0.30 5.82 -0.72
CA LEU A 28 -1.04 5.67 0.52
C LEU A 28 -0.14 5.15 1.64
N ILE A 29 0.71 4.16 1.36
CA ILE A 29 1.71 3.67 2.31
C ILE A 29 2.68 4.80 2.68
N GLN A 30 3.27 5.46 1.68
CA GLN A 30 4.25 6.54 1.91
C GLN A 30 3.66 7.68 2.74
N LYS A 31 2.39 8.05 2.49
CA LYS A 31 1.67 9.06 3.27
C LYS A 31 1.48 8.67 4.74
N ASN A 32 1.27 7.39 5.03
CA ASN A 32 1.02 6.91 6.39
C ASN A 32 2.32 6.71 7.19
N ILE A 33 3.43 6.35 6.53
CA ILE A 33 4.73 6.18 7.20
C ILE A 33 5.49 7.52 7.35
N GLY A 34 5.24 8.49 6.46
CA GLY A 34 5.86 9.81 6.52
C GLY A 34 7.37 9.76 6.31
N SER A 35 8.10 10.62 7.02
CA SER A 35 9.57 10.68 7.00
C SER A 35 10.25 9.56 7.78
N ASN A 36 9.51 8.77 8.55
CA ASN A 36 10.05 7.74 9.43
C ASN A 36 10.29 6.41 8.72
N GLY A 37 10.02 6.34 7.42
CA GLY A 37 10.16 5.09 6.70
C GLY A 37 10.17 5.24 5.19
N ILE A 38 10.53 4.13 4.55
CA ILE A 38 10.64 3.99 3.11
C ILE A 38 9.73 2.84 2.68
N CYS A 39 8.92 3.08 1.66
CA CYS A 39 8.14 2.06 0.98
C CYS A 39 8.84 1.62 -0.32
N CYS A 40 9.05 0.32 -0.49
CA CYS A 40 9.64 -0.25 -1.69
C CYS A 40 8.72 -1.31 -2.30
N ARG A 41 8.55 -1.28 -3.62
CA ARG A 41 7.95 -2.40 -4.36
C ARG A 41 9.02 -3.46 -4.60
N MET A 42 8.81 -4.67 -4.10
CA MET A 42 9.75 -5.78 -4.26
C MET A 42 9.56 -6.47 -5.61
N TYR A 43 8.34 -6.96 -5.87
CA TYR A 43 7.94 -7.60 -7.12
C TYR A 43 6.41 -7.68 -7.16
N ALA A 44 5.82 -7.81 -8.35
CA ALA A 44 4.37 -7.89 -8.55
C ALA A 44 3.60 -6.85 -7.71
N ASP A 45 2.78 -7.27 -6.77
CA ASP A 45 1.99 -6.49 -5.81
C ASP A 45 2.55 -6.51 -4.38
N VAL A 46 3.77 -7.00 -4.21
CA VAL A 46 4.44 -7.13 -2.91
C VAL A 46 5.25 -5.87 -2.59
N PHE A 47 4.91 -5.24 -1.47
CA PHE A 47 5.58 -4.08 -0.90
C PHE A 47 6.32 -4.43 0.40
N CYS A 48 7.54 -3.91 0.52
CA CYS A 48 8.33 -3.92 1.75
C CYS A 48 8.35 -2.51 2.35
N ILE A 49 8.28 -2.43 3.67
CA ILE A 49 8.30 -1.16 4.41
C ILE A 49 9.43 -1.24 5.42
N PHE A 50 10.41 -0.36 5.28
CA PHE A 50 11.39 -0.09 6.32
C PHE A 50 10.90 1.09 7.13
N TYR A 51 10.76 0.91 8.44
CA TYR A 51 10.22 1.93 9.34
C TYR A 51 11.08 2.03 10.59
N GLU A 52 11.57 3.23 10.88
CA GLU A 52 12.30 3.54 12.10
C GLU A 52 11.30 3.68 13.25
N SER A 53 11.43 2.80 14.25
CA SER A 53 10.56 2.77 15.42
C SER A 53 11.36 2.53 16.69
N TYR A 54 10.85 3.10 17.79
CA TYR A 54 11.37 2.93 19.14
C TYR A 54 10.52 1.96 19.98
N SER A 55 9.40 1.45 19.43
CA SER A 55 8.56 0.46 20.09
C SER A 55 7.71 -0.36 19.12
N ASP A 56 7.40 -1.61 19.49
CA ASP A 56 6.45 -2.46 18.74
C ASP A 56 5.07 -1.82 18.65
N ARG A 57 4.66 -1.08 19.69
CA ARG A 57 3.37 -0.38 19.72
C ARG A 57 3.25 0.63 18.58
N ASP A 58 4.33 1.32 18.24
CA ASP A 58 4.31 2.32 17.16
C ASP A 58 4.28 1.65 15.79
N ILE A 59 4.97 0.52 15.64
CA ILE A 59 4.87 -0.34 14.44
C ILE A 59 3.41 -0.79 14.25
N HIS A 60 2.77 -1.31 15.29
CA HIS A 60 1.37 -1.75 15.22
C HIS A 60 0.40 -0.61 14.86
N LYS A 61 0.60 0.59 15.42
CA LYS A 61 -0.22 1.77 15.06
C LYS A 61 -0.09 2.12 13.58
N VAL A 62 1.13 2.12 13.04
CA VAL A 62 1.37 2.46 11.63
C VAL A 62 0.75 1.41 10.70
N ILE A 63 0.94 0.12 11.00
CA ILE A 63 0.30 -0.97 10.25
C ILE A 63 -1.23 -0.80 10.25
N TYR A 64 -1.82 -0.50 11.41
CA TYR A 64 -3.26 -0.28 11.54
C TYR A 64 -3.74 0.94 10.72
N LYS A 65 -2.99 2.05 10.73
CA LYS A 65 -3.29 3.22 9.91
C LYS A 65 -3.27 2.93 8.42
N ILE A 66 -2.26 2.19 7.94
CA ILE A 66 -2.14 1.79 6.52
C ILE A 66 -3.34 0.93 6.13
N LYS A 67 -3.64 -0.13 6.89
CA LYS A 67 -4.78 -1.03 6.63
C LYS A 67 -6.11 -0.27 6.58
N ASN A 68 -6.36 0.60 7.56
CA ASN A 68 -7.60 1.37 7.59
C ASN A 68 -7.69 2.40 6.46
N SER A 69 -6.57 2.99 6.05
CA SER A 69 -6.55 3.92 4.93
C SER A 69 -6.93 3.24 3.62
N LEU A 70 -6.48 1.98 3.41
CA LEU A 70 -6.86 1.17 2.24
C LEU A 70 -8.33 0.77 2.26
N ASN A 71 -8.85 0.38 3.42
CA ASN A 71 -10.26 -0.04 3.54
C ASN A 71 -11.25 1.12 3.42
N ARG A 72 -10.84 2.36 3.78
CA ARG A 72 -11.73 3.53 3.80
C ARG A 72 -11.88 4.22 2.46
N LYS A 73 -10.93 4.07 1.55
CA LYS A 73 -11.02 4.68 0.23
C LYS A 73 -11.44 3.61 -0.77
N LYS A 74 -12.70 3.68 -1.21
CA LYS A 74 -13.09 3.05 -2.47
C LYS A 74 -12.17 3.60 -3.56
N PHE A 75 -11.75 2.73 -4.47
CA PHE A 75 -10.96 3.09 -5.63
C PHE A 75 -11.82 3.91 -6.60
N GLU A 76 -12.15 5.15 -6.23
CA GLU A 76 -13.00 6.10 -6.95
C GLU A 76 -12.20 6.82 -8.04
N TYR A 77 -11.62 6.08 -8.99
CA TYR A 77 -11.09 6.65 -10.24
C TYR A 77 -11.22 5.65 -11.38
N MET A 78 -12.45 5.16 -11.56
CA MET A 78 -12.89 4.37 -12.69
C MET A 78 -14.12 5.00 -13.32
#